data_AF-X1JTR5-F1
#
_entry.id   AF-X1JTR5-F1
#
_cell.length_a   1.000
_cell.length_b   1.000
_cell.length_c   1.000
_cell.angle_alpha   90.00
_cell.angle_beta   90.00
_cell.angle_gamma   90.00
#
_symmetry.space_group_name_H-M   'P 1'
#
loop_
_entity.id
_entity.type
_entity.pdbx_description
1 polymer ?
#
loop_
_entity_poly.entity_id
_entity_poly.type
_entity_poly.pdbx_seq_one_letter_code
_entity_poly.pdbx_strand_id
1 'polypeptide(L)' 'MQFLIDEDLPRSTGDLLRSYGHKAIDVRDIGLRGERVHKLLPMLKVEICV' A
#
# COMPACT_ATOMS: atom_id res chain seq x y z
N MET A 1 7.06 8.90 5.18
CA MET A 1 6.84 7.44 5.25
C MET A 1 6.07 7.01 4.03
N GLN A 2 6.38 5.83 3.51
CA GLN A 2 5.68 5.25 2.37
C GLN A 2 4.77 4.16 2.91
N PHE A 3 3.55 4.08 2.39
CA PHE A 3 2.55 3.09 2.77
C PHE A 3 2.14 2.27 1.57
N LEU A 4 1.87 0.99 1.82
CA LEU A 4 1.33 0.07 0.84
C LEU A 4 -0.08 -0.25 1.29
N ILE A 5 -1.03 -0.05 0.38
CA ILE A 5 -2.45 -0.21 0.64
C ILE A 5 -2.88 -1.51 0.03
N ASP A 6 -3.33 -2.40 0.90
CA ASP A 6 -3.89 -3.69 0.51
C ASP A 6 -5.17 -3.52 -0.32
N GLU A 7 -5.52 -4.55 -1.09
CA GLU A 7 -6.71 -4.52 -1.93
C GLU A 7 -8.01 -4.57 -1.11
N ASP A 8 -7.94 -5.11 0.10
CA ASP A 8 -9.04 -5.15 1.07
C ASP A 8 -9.38 -3.77 1.62
N LEU A 9 -8.47 -2.80 1.53
CA LEU A 9 -8.72 -1.44 1.97
C LEU A 9 -9.37 -0.58 0.88
N PRO A 10 -10.30 0.31 1.28
CA PRO A 10 -10.89 1.25 0.34
C PRO A 10 -9.83 2.23 -0.19
N ARG A 11 -9.97 2.64 -1.45
CA ARG A 11 -9.03 3.57 -2.11
C ARG A 11 -8.90 4.91 -1.37
N SER A 12 -9.95 5.31 -0.64
CA SER A 12 -9.97 6.50 0.22
C SER A 12 -8.88 6.48 1.29
N THR A 13 -8.40 5.31 1.73
CA THR A 13 -7.29 5.19 2.68
C THR A 13 -6.00 5.77 2.09
N GLY A 14 -5.79 5.61 0.77
CA GLY A 14 -4.63 6.18 0.08
C GLY A 14 -4.71 7.68 -0.08
N ASP A 15 -5.90 8.18 -0.33
CA ASP A 15 -6.13 9.62 -0.43
C ASP A 15 -5.96 10.29 0.93
N LEU A 16 -6.41 9.64 2.01
CA LEU A 16 -6.20 10.11 3.38
C LEU A 16 -4.71 10.17 3.72
N LEU A 17 -3.96 9.09 3.49
CA LEU A 17 -2.52 9.05 3.75
C LEU A 17 -1.76 10.10 2.94
N ARG A 18 -2.14 10.32 1.68
CA ARG A 18 -1.59 11.40 0.84
C ARG A 18 -1.94 12.79 1.37
N SER A 19 -3.14 12.98 1.90
CA SER A 19 -3.56 14.25 2.50
C SER A 19 -2.72 14.62 3.73
N TYR A 20 -2.23 13.63 4.46
CA TYR A 20 -1.29 13.80 5.58
C TYR A 20 0.18 13.95 5.14
N GLY A 21 0.47 13.97 3.83
CA GLY A 21 1.83 14.09 3.31
C GLY A 21 2.61 12.78 3.27
N HIS A 22 1.93 11.64 3.37
CA HIS A 22 2.55 10.32 3.21
C HIS A 22 2.43 9.80 1.77
N LYS A 23 3.36 8.92 1.39
CA LYS A 23 3.37 8.35 0.04
C LYS A 23 2.63 7.02 0.04
N ALA A 24 1.38 7.00 -0.40
CA ALA A 24 0.59 5.77 -0.50
C ALA A 24 0.68 5.13 -1.88
N ILE A 25 0.99 3.83 -1.95
CA ILE A 25 0.98 2.99 -3.15
C ILE A 25 -0.11 1.92 -2.96
N ASP A 26 -1.00 1.80 -3.91
CA ASP A 26 -2.06 0.79 -3.89
C ASP A 26 -1.57 -0.49 -4.57
N VAL A 27 -1.72 -1.66 -3.94
CA VAL A 27 -1.33 -2.96 -4.54
C VAL A 27 -2.06 -3.23 -5.85
N ARG A 28 -3.26 -2.65 -6.01
CA ARG A 28 -4.07 -2.74 -7.23
C ARG A 28 -3.44 -2.00 -8.39
N ASP A 29 -2.73 -0.90 -8.14
CA ASP A 29 -2.12 -0.05 -9.16
C ASP A 29 -0.79 -0.62 -9.67
N ILE A 30 -0.12 -1.44 -8.86
CA ILE A 30 1.15 -2.11 -9.20
C ILE A 30 0.95 -3.57 -9.63
N GLY A 31 -0.29 -4.05 -9.72
CA GLY A 31 -0.61 -5.39 -10.18
C GLY A 31 -0.23 -6.50 -9.20
N LEU A 32 -0.09 -6.18 -7.90
CA LEU A 32 0.25 -7.14 -6.84
C LEU A 32 -1.00 -7.73 -6.15
N ARG A 33 -2.16 -7.75 -6.81
CA ARG A 33 -3.38 -8.38 -6.27
C ARG A 33 -3.15 -9.86 -5.99
N GLY A 34 -3.53 -10.33 -4.80
CA GLY A 34 -3.34 -11.73 -4.37
C GLY A 34 -1.89 -12.19 -4.20
N GLU A 35 -0.90 -11.31 -4.30
CA GLU A 35 0.50 -11.65 -4.03
C GLU A 35 0.74 -11.75 -2.53
N ARG A 36 1.24 -12.91 -2.08
CA ARG A 36 1.57 -13.11 -0.66
C ARG A 36 2.69 -12.17 -0.25
N VAL A 37 2.62 -11.72 1.02
CA VAL A 37 3.58 -10.85 1.74
C VAL A 37 5.06 -11.14 1.44
N HIS A 38 5.43 -12.37 1.11
CA HIS A 38 6.76 -12.76 0.64
C HIS A 38 7.29 -11.94 -0.56
N LYS A 39 6.48 -11.58 -1.56
CA LYS A 39 6.95 -10.74 -2.69
C LYS A 39 7.00 -9.26 -2.36
N LEU A 40 6.39 -8.85 -1.24
CA LEU A 40 6.43 -7.49 -0.72
C LEU A 40 7.67 -7.24 0.17
N LEU A 41 8.41 -8.28 0.52
CA LEU A 41 9.67 -8.20 1.29
C LEU A 41 10.73 -7.23 0.72
N PRO A 42 10.90 -7.05 -0.61
CA PRO A 42 11.81 -6.03 -1.14
C PRO A 42 11.29 -4.60 -0.94
N MET A 43 9.97 -4.43 -0.76
CA MET A 43 9.30 -3.15 -0.54
C MET A 43 9.15 -2.82 0.96
N LEU A 44 9.74 -3.59 1.88
CA LEU A 44 9.52 -3.49 3.34
C LEU A 44 9.99 -2.20 4.04
N LYS A 45 10.42 -1.16 3.28
CA LYS A 45 10.51 0.22 3.81
C LYS A 45 9.16 0.93 3.82
N VAL A 46 8.11 0.17 3.59
CA VAL A 46 6.75 0.63 3.40
C VAL A 46 5.91 0.01 4.50
N GLU A 47 5.25 0.85 5.29
CA GLU A 47 4.36 0.41 6.35
C GLU A 47 3.07 -0.10 5.69
N ILE A 48 2.74 -1.37 5.93
CA ILE A 48 1.60 -2.04 5.28
C ILE A 48 0.35 -1.70 6.10
N CYS A 49 -0.60 -1.01 5.48
CA CYS A 49 -1.95 -0.96 6.03
C CYS A 49 -2.66 -2.23 5.54
N VAL A 50 -2.83 -3.18 6.47
CA VAL A 50 -3.67 -4.37 6.32
C VAL A 50 -5.08 -4.01 6.76
#